data_AF-A0A077QJ11-F1
#
_entry.id   AF-A0A077QJ11-F1
#
_cell.length_a   1.000
_cell.length_b   1.000
_cell.length_c   1.000
_cell.angle_alpha   90.00
_cell.angle_beta   90.00
_cell.angle_gamma   90.00
#
_symmetry.space_group_name_H-M   'P 1'
#
loop_
_entity.id
_entity.type
_entity.pdbx_description
1 polymer ?
#
loop_
_entity_poly.entity_id
_entity_poly.type
_entity_poly.pdbx_seq_one_letter_code
_entity_poly.pdbx_strand_id
1 'polypeptide(L)'
;MEQLVKLVNGTEKPTAANLAKLKTGSLTVTRGVIQALQRDPDNAALTARLAGELAMAETTETALLMRRMLITGMSEPNAAAQAEALNEGERRIAALDREINVLKNEMTLKRELARNSILTIIERENHRIEAHPQKHVTESSDKRFYQLENPANRATGR
;
A
#
# COMPACT_ATOMS: atom_id res chain seq x y z
N MET A 1 10.42 5.17 -4.05
CA MET A 1 9.21 5.39 -3.21
C MET A 1 9.26 6.60 -2.30
N GLU A 2 10.44 7.08 -1.89
CA GLU A 2 10.60 8.28 -1.07
C GLU A 2 9.92 9.53 -1.65
N GLN A 3 9.93 9.69 -2.98
CA GLN A 3 9.24 10.78 -3.68
C GLN A 3 7.72 10.79 -3.43
N LEU A 4 7.09 9.62 -3.35
CA LEU A 4 5.64 9.52 -3.12
C LEU A 4 5.31 10.03 -1.71
N VAL A 5 6.11 9.64 -0.72
CA VAL A 5 5.97 10.08 0.67
C VAL A 5 6.16 11.60 0.79
N LYS A 6 7.18 12.17 0.13
CA LYS A 6 7.41 13.63 0.10
C LYS A 6 6.22 14.40 -0.46
N LEU A 7 5.57 13.84 -1.48
CA LEU A 7 4.38 14.43 -2.09
C LEU A 7 3.14 14.30 -1.21
N VAL A 8 2.92 13.15 -0.57
CA VAL A 8 1.76 12.93 0.32
C VAL A 8 1.90 13.71 1.63
N ASN A 9 3.09 13.83 2.20
CA ASN A 9 3.31 14.60 3.43
C ASN A 9 3.37 16.12 3.19
N GLY A 10 3.27 16.56 1.92
CA GLY A 10 3.27 17.98 1.55
C GLY A 10 4.64 18.66 1.58
N THR A 11 5.72 17.90 1.82
CA THR A 11 7.11 18.40 1.71
C THR A 11 7.40 18.91 0.30
N GLU A 12 6.83 18.28 -0.71
CA GLU A 12 6.88 18.73 -2.10
C GLU A 12 5.47 18.90 -2.69
N LYS A 13 5.32 19.86 -3.61
CA LYS A 13 4.07 20.08 -4.33
C LYS A 13 3.90 19.06 -5.48
N PRO A 14 2.67 18.56 -5.75
CA PRO A 14 2.37 17.67 -6.87
C PRO A 14 2.34 18.42 -8.21
N THR A 15 3.49 18.94 -8.61
CA THR A 15 3.76 19.53 -9.92
C THR A 15 3.91 18.42 -10.98
N ALA A 16 3.76 18.76 -12.26
CA ALA A 16 3.95 17.79 -13.34
C ALA A 16 5.34 17.13 -13.29
N ALA A 17 6.38 17.92 -12.98
CA ALA A 17 7.75 17.42 -12.83
C ALA A 17 7.89 16.40 -11.69
N ASN A 18 7.28 16.65 -10.54
CA ASN A 18 7.38 15.72 -9.40
C ASN A 18 6.51 14.47 -9.57
N LEU A 19 5.36 14.59 -10.24
CA LEU A 19 4.53 13.44 -10.59
C LEU A 19 5.20 12.55 -11.65
N ALA A 20 5.97 13.13 -12.57
CA ALA A 20 6.75 12.36 -13.56
C ALA A 20 7.79 11.44 -12.90
N LYS A 21 8.34 11.82 -11.75
CA LYS A 21 9.25 10.98 -10.95
C LYS A 21 8.55 9.79 -10.27
N LEU A 22 7.22 9.80 -10.20
CA LEU A 22 6.41 8.68 -9.72
C LEU A 22 5.90 7.79 -10.85
N LYS A 23 6.26 8.09 -12.11
CA LYS A 23 5.85 7.27 -13.22
C LYS A 23 6.57 5.92 -13.12
N THR A 24 5.79 4.88 -12.94
CA THR A 24 6.30 3.52 -12.77
C THR A 24 5.76 2.68 -13.92
N GLY A 25 6.60 2.52 -14.95
CA GLY A 25 6.22 1.87 -16.18
C GLY A 25 5.00 2.54 -16.85
N SER A 26 3.93 1.77 -17.01
CA SER A 26 2.63 2.17 -17.57
C SER A 26 1.67 2.84 -16.57
N LEU A 27 1.95 2.79 -15.26
CA LEU A 27 1.12 3.41 -14.23
C LEU A 27 1.53 4.86 -13.97
N THR A 28 0.55 5.76 -14.04
CA THR A 28 0.72 7.19 -13.77
C THR A 28 -0.05 7.59 -12.52
N VAL A 29 0.67 8.14 -11.54
CA VAL A 29 0.05 8.76 -10.36
C VAL A 29 -0.36 10.19 -10.71
N THR A 30 -1.65 10.49 -10.58
CA THR A 30 -2.19 11.82 -10.89
C THR A 30 -2.16 12.74 -9.68
N ARG A 31 -2.26 14.05 -9.92
CA ARG A 31 -2.41 15.05 -8.85
C ARG A 31 -3.60 14.76 -7.94
N GLY A 32 -4.72 14.32 -8.51
CA GLY A 32 -5.92 14.00 -7.75
C GLY A 32 -5.69 12.87 -6.74
N VAL A 33 -4.94 11.84 -7.13
CA VAL A 33 -4.55 10.74 -6.22
C VAL A 33 -3.70 11.25 -5.06
N ILE A 34 -2.69 12.08 -5.33
CA ILE A 34 -1.86 12.68 -4.26
C ILE A 34 -2.69 13.55 -3.33
N GLN A 35 -3.59 14.39 -3.88
CA GLN A 35 -4.45 15.26 -3.07
C GLN A 35 -5.47 14.48 -2.24
N ALA A 36 -5.97 13.36 -2.76
CA ALA A 36 -6.83 12.45 -1.99
C ALA A 36 -6.05 11.86 -0.82
N LEU A 37 -4.85 11.32 -1.07
CA LEU A 37 -3.97 10.80 -0.01
C LEU A 37 -3.61 11.88 1.02
N GLN A 38 -3.33 13.11 0.61
CA GLN A 38 -3.03 14.23 1.53
C GLN A 38 -4.17 14.53 2.51
N ARG A 39 -5.43 14.32 2.09
CA ARG A 39 -6.62 14.64 2.87
C ARG A 39 -7.12 13.47 3.72
N ASP A 40 -6.60 12.28 3.47
CA ASP A 40 -7.03 11.06 4.13
C ASP A 40 -6.36 10.93 5.51
N PRO A 41 -7.10 10.65 6.60
CA PRO A 41 -6.51 10.42 7.91
C PRO A 41 -5.59 9.19 7.95
N ASP A 42 -5.82 8.18 7.09
CA ASP A 42 -5.05 6.95 7.00
C ASP A 42 -3.97 7.01 5.89
N ASN A 43 -3.54 8.22 5.53
CA ASN A 43 -2.65 8.47 4.40
C ASN A 43 -1.36 7.64 4.43
N ALA A 44 -0.79 7.37 5.61
CA ALA A 44 0.44 6.62 5.75
C ALA A 44 0.26 5.17 5.26
N ALA A 45 -0.84 4.52 5.67
CA ALA A 45 -1.16 3.16 5.28
C ALA A 45 -1.51 3.09 3.79
N LEU A 46 -2.32 4.03 3.30
CA LEU A 46 -2.71 4.10 1.88
C LEU A 46 -1.51 4.40 0.98
N THR A 47 -0.58 5.24 1.42
CA THR A 47 0.65 5.57 0.71
C THR A 47 1.58 4.37 0.63
N ALA A 48 1.76 3.65 1.73
CA ALA A 48 2.56 2.41 1.74
C ALA A 48 1.96 1.34 0.83
N ARG A 49 0.63 1.24 0.78
CA ARG A 49 -0.07 0.32 -0.11
C ARG A 49 0.11 0.71 -1.59
N LEU A 50 -0.19 1.95 -1.94
CA LEU A 50 0.03 2.46 -3.30
C LEU A 50 1.50 2.27 -3.70
N ALA A 51 2.41 2.45 -2.75
CA ALA A 51 3.81 2.24 -3.00
C ALA A 51 4.13 0.78 -3.39
N GLY A 52 3.60 -0.18 -2.64
CA GLY A 52 3.73 -1.59 -2.97
C GLY A 52 3.12 -1.94 -4.33
N GLU A 53 1.94 -1.39 -4.66
CA GLU A 53 1.28 -1.62 -5.95
C GLU A 53 2.08 -1.08 -7.14
N LEU A 54 2.67 0.12 -7.01
CA LEU A 54 3.55 0.69 -8.04
C LEU A 54 4.82 -0.16 -8.22
N ALA A 55 5.48 -0.54 -7.12
CA ALA A 55 6.71 -1.35 -7.20
C ALA A 55 6.48 -2.71 -7.87
N MET A 56 5.33 -3.35 -7.60
CA MET A 56 4.95 -4.61 -8.25
C MET A 56 4.68 -4.44 -9.74
N ALA A 57 4.04 -3.34 -10.13
CA ALA A 57 3.84 -3.01 -11.54
C ALA A 57 5.17 -2.79 -12.26
N GLU A 58 6.12 -2.06 -11.64
CA GLU A 58 7.47 -1.85 -12.18
C GLU A 58 8.19 -3.17 -12.45
N THR A 59 8.16 -4.05 -11.46
CA THR A 59 8.86 -5.34 -11.49
C THR A 59 8.27 -6.23 -12.58
N THR A 60 6.94 -6.25 -12.69
CA THR A 60 6.22 -7.01 -13.73
C THR A 60 6.56 -6.49 -15.12
N GLU A 61 6.58 -5.16 -15.31
CA GLU A 61 6.91 -4.54 -16.60
C GLU A 61 8.37 -4.80 -17.00
N THR A 62 9.28 -4.72 -16.02
CA THR A 62 10.69 -5.06 -16.22
C THR A 62 10.86 -6.52 -16.65
N ALA A 63 10.16 -7.45 -16.00
CA ALA A 63 10.20 -8.87 -16.37
C ALA A 63 9.65 -9.11 -17.79
N LEU A 64 8.56 -8.44 -18.17
CA LEU A 64 8.01 -8.50 -19.53
C LEU A 64 9.01 -7.94 -20.56
N LEU A 65 9.70 -6.86 -20.24
CA LEU A 65 10.73 -6.28 -21.10
C LEU A 65 11.92 -7.24 -21.27
N MET A 66 12.42 -7.82 -20.17
CA MET A 66 13.49 -8.83 -20.21
C MET A 66 13.12 -10.02 -21.09
N ARG A 67 11.88 -10.51 -20.94
CA ARG A 67 11.35 -11.59 -21.79
C ARG A 67 11.36 -11.20 -23.27
N ARG A 68 10.90 -9.98 -23.59
CA ARG A 68 10.93 -9.47 -24.98
C ARG A 68 12.35 -9.38 -25.52
N MET A 69 13.29 -8.89 -24.72
CA MET A 69 14.71 -8.79 -25.10
C MET A 69 15.32 -10.16 -25.41
N LEU A 70 15.02 -11.19 -24.61
CA LEU A 70 15.49 -12.56 -24.88
C LEU A 70 14.95 -13.09 -26.19
N ILE A 71 13.65 -12.93 -26.45
CA ILE A 71 13.03 -13.35 -27.71
C ILE A 71 13.70 -12.66 -28.90
N THR A 72 13.87 -11.33 -28.83
CA THR A 72 14.53 -10.59 -29.92
C THR A 72 16.00 -10.96 -30.07
N GLY A 73 16.70 -11.26 -28.97
CA GLY A 73 18.08 -11.70 -28.98
C GLY A 73 18.25 -13.08 -29.62
N MET A 74 17.32 -14.02 -29.37
CA MET A 74 17.31 -15.33 -30.02
C MET A 74 17.04 -15.26 -31.52
N SER A 75 16.31 -14.23 -31.98
CA SER A 75 16.07 -13.97 -33.40
C SER A 75 17.27 -13.34 -34.13
N GLU A 76 18.33 -12.96 -33.42
CA GLU A 76 19.54 -12.40 -34.03
C GLU A 76 20.33 -13.51 -34.77
N PRO A 77 20.81 -13.28 -36.01
CA PRO A 77 21.45 -14.31 -36.83
C PRO A 77 22.57 -15.12 -36.16
N ASN A 78 23.43 -14.48 -35.37
CA ASN A 78 24.54 -15.17 -34.71
C ASN A 78 24.03 -16.05 -33.56
N ALA A 79 22.99 -15.60 -32.83
CA ALA A 79 22.35 -16.39 -31.78
C ALA A 79 21.51 -17.54 -32.37
N ALA A 80 20.76 -17.27 -33.43
CA ALA A 80 19.90 -18.24 -34.12
C ALA A 80 20.70 -19.38 -34.76
N ALA A 81 21.96 -19.12 -35.13
CA ALA A 81 22.88 -20.15 -35.64
C ALA A 81 23.42 -21.07 -34.53
N GLN A 82 23.25 -20.73 -33.24
CA GLN A 82 23.79 -21.48 -32.11
C GLN A 82 22.69 -22.16 -31.29
N ALA A 83 22.59 -23.49 -31.41
CA ALA A 83 21.58 -24.29 -30.72
C ALA A 83 21.62 -24.14 -29.18
N GLU A 84 22.82 -24.00 -28.60
CA GLU A 84 22.97 -23.79 -27.14
C GLU A 84 22.39 -22.45 -26.68
N ALA A 85 22.54 -21.39 -27.48
CA ALA A 85 21.99 -20.07 -27.19
C ALA A 85 20.46 -20.08 -27.24
N LEU A 86 19.88 -20.81 -28.20
CA LEU A 86 18.44 -21.01 -28.29
C LEU A 86 17.90 -21.77 -27.08
N ASN A 87 18.52 -22.90 -26.72
CA ASN A 87 18.10 -23.72 -25.58
C ASN A 87 18.16 -22.96 -24.24
N GLU A 88 19.24 -22.23 -23.98
CA GLU A 88 19.35 -21.41 -22.76
C GLU A 88 18.39 -20.21 -22.80
N GLY A 89 18.16 -19.61 -23.97
CA GLY A 89 17.16 -18.58 -24.18
C GLY A 89 15.74 -19.04 -23.84
N GLU A 90 15.32 -20.19 -24.36
CA GLU A 90 14.02 -20.82 -24.05
C GLU A 90 13.89 -21.13 -22.56
N ARG A 91 14.94 -21.69 -21.93
CA ARG A 91 14.96 -21.98 -20.50
C ARG A 91 14.76 -20.71 -19.65
N ARG A 92 15.41 -19.61 -20.03
CA ARG A 92 15.27 -18.31 -19.35
C ARG A 92 13.90 -17.68 -19.57
N ILE A 93 13.35 -17.76 -20.78
CA ILE A 93 11.99 -17.30 -21.08
C ILE A 93 10.97 -18.07 -20.23
N ALA A 94 11.10 -19.41 -20.15
CA ALA A 94 10.21 -20.23 -19.33
C ALA A 94 10.34 -19.90 -17.83
N ALA A 95 11.53 -19.54 -17.35
CA ALA A 95 11.72 -19.07 -15.98
C ALA A 95 11.04 -17.71 -15.73
N LEU A 96 11.21 -16.74 -16.65
CA LEU A 96 10.53 -15.45 -16.57
C LEU A 96 9.02 -15.59 -16.64
N ASP A 97 8.48 -16.49 -17.47
CA ASP A 97 7.04 -16.73 -17.56
C ASP A 97 6.48 -17.26 -16.25
N ARG A 98 7.21 -18.13 -15.54
CA ARG A 98 6.83 -18.55 -14.18
C ARG A 98 6.86 -17.38 -13.22
N GLU A 99 7.91 -16.57 -13.23
CA GLU A 99 8.05 -15.42 -12.32
C GLU A 99 6.95 -14.38 -12.54
N ILE A 100 6.64 -14.04 -13.79
CA ILE A 100 5.54 -13.12 -14.14
C ILE A 100 4.20 -13.65 -13.60
N ASN A 101 3.95 -14.95 -13.69
CA ASN A 101 2.76 -15.56 -13.12
C ASN A 101 2.73 -15.50 -11.59
N VAL A 102 3.88 -15.69 -10.93
CA VAL A 102 4.01 -15.52 -9.47
C VAL A 102 3.67 -14.08 -9.08
N LEU A 103 4.27 -13.08 -9.74
CA LEU A 103 4.01 -11.66 -9.49
C LEU A 103 2.54 -11.30 -9.67
N LYS A 104 1.90 -11.81 -10.74
CA LYS A 104 0.46 -11.64 -10.98
C LYS A 104 -0.38 -12.22 -9.84
N ASN A 105 -0.05 -13.41 -9.39
CA ASN A 105 -0.76 -14.08 -8.30
C ASN A 105 -0.56 -13.34 -6.98
N GLU A 106 0.67 -12.90 -6.69
CA GLU A 106 0.98 -12.10 -5.49
C GLU A 106 0.18 -10.80 -5.47
N MET A 107 0.11 -10.09 -6.60
CA MET A 107 -0.67 -8.85 -6.73
C MET A 107 -2.17 -9.09 -6.51
N THR A 108 -2.71 -10.19 -7.04
CA THR A 108 -4.11 -10.58 -6.83
C THR A 108 -4.38 -10.90 -5.37
N LEU A 109 -3.53 -11.74 -4.77
CA LEU A 109 -3.64 -12.14 -3.36
C LEU A 109 -3.55 -10.94 -2.42
N LYS A 110 -2.60 -10.02 -2.62
CA LYS A 110 -2.50 -8.80 -1.79
C LYS A 110 -3.75 -7.94 -1.89
N ARG A 111 -4.38 -7.83 -3.07
CA ARG A 111 -5.63 -7.10 -3.26
C ARG A 111 -6.80 -7.75 -2.51
N GLU A 112 -6.92 -9.07 -2.60
CA GLU A 112 -7.96 -9.84 -1.91
C GLU A 112 -7.80 -9.79 -0.39
N LEU A 113 -6.58 -10.01 0.12
CA LEU A 113 -6.27 -9.91 1.55
C LEU A 113 -6.59 -8.53 2.10
N ALA A 114 -6.25 -7.47 1.37
CA ALA A 114 -6.57 -6.11 1.79
C ALA A 114 -8.08 -5.85 1.82
N ARG A 115 -8.85 -6.37 0.85
CA ARG A 115 -10.32 -6.25 0.84
C ARG A 115 -10.95 -6.98 2.02
N ASN A 116 -10.54 -8.22 2.27
CA ASN A 116 -11.09 -9.06 3.35
C ASN A 116 -10.70 -8.53 4.74
N SER A 117 -9.49 -7.99 4.89
CA SER A 117 -9.03 -7.40 6.15
C SER A 117 -9.89 -6.18 6.54
N ILE A 118 -10.22 -5.32 5.57
CA ILE A 118 -11.09 -4.17 5.79
C ILE A 118 -12.49 -4.62 6.22
N LEU A 119 -13.08 -5.59 5.52
CA LEU A 119 -14.40 -6.14 5.88
C LEU A 119 -14.39 -6.71 7.30
N THR A 120 -13.37 -7.52 7.65
CA THR A 120 -13.24 -8.11 8.98
C THR A 120 -13.11 -7.06 10.08
N ILE A 121 -12.37 -5.98 9.83
CA ILE A 121 -12.22 -4.87 10.78
C ILE A 121 -13.55 -4.12 10.95
N ILE A 122 -14.26 -3.84 9.86
CA ILE A 122 -15.58 -3.15 9.91
C ILE A 122 -16.62 -4.02 10.62
N GLU A 123 -16.68 -5.32 10.34
CA GLU A 123 -17.58 -6.26 11.03
C GLU A 123 -17.31 -6.30 12.53
N ARG A 124 -16.03 -6.33 12.93
CA ARG A 124 -15.64 -6.25 14.35
C ARG A 124 -16.01 -4.90 14.97
N GLU A 125 -15.88 -3.80 14.24
CA GLU A 125 -16.28 -2.47 14.71
C GLU A 125 -17.79 -2.40 14.92
N ASN A 126 -18.58 -2.85 13.94
CA ASN A 126 -20.03 -2.90 14.03
C ASN A 126 -20.47 -3.77 15.20
N HIS A 127 -19.89 -4.97 15.37
CA HIS A 127 -20.17 -5.80 16.53
C HIS A 127 -19.77 -5.15 17.85
N ARG A 128 -18.71 -4.34 17.90
CA ARG A 128 -18.35 -3.58 19.10
C ARG A 128 -19.37 -2.48 19.39
N ILE A 129 -19.84 -1.76 18.37
CA ILE A 129 -20.86 -0.72 18.49
C ILE A 129 -22.21 -1.32 18.91
N GLU A 130 -22.60 -2.45 18.31
CA GLU A 130 -23.84 -3.19 18.65
C GLU A 130 -23.77 -3.81 20.06
N ALA A 131 -22.63 -4.40 20.43
CA ALA A 131 -22.45 -4.97 21.77
C ALA A 131 -22.23 -3.91 22.86
N HIS A 132 -21.80 -2.70 22.49
CA HIS A 132 -21.54 -1.59 23.42
C HIS A 132 -22.08 -0.26 22.84
N PRO A 133 -23.40 -0.03 22.86
CA PRO A 133 -23.95 1.28 22.57
C PRO A 133 -23.56 2.24 23.69
N GLN A 134 -22.50 3.02 23.45
CA GLN A 134 -22.01 4.12 24.27
C GLN A 134 -21.67 3.78 25.73
N LYS A 135 -20.37 3.73 26.01
CA LYS A 135 -19.85 4.48 27.15
C LYS A 135 -19.09 5.67 26.58
N HIS A 136 -19.83 6.70 26.19
CA HIS A 136 -19.30 8.05 26.36
C HIS A 136 -18.95 8.14 27.84
N VAL A 137 -17.65 8.03 28.15
CA VAL A 137 -17.14 8.60 29.38
C VAL A 137 -17.30 10.10 29.18
N THR A 138 -18.50 10.62 29.45
CA THR A 138 -18.56 11.91 30.09
C THR A 138 -17.67 11.73 31.29
N GLU A 139 -16.46 12.31 31.23
CA GLU A 139 -15.60 12.46 32.39
C GLU A 139 -16.38 13.29 33.41
N SER A 140 -17.31 12.64 34.11
CA SER A 140 -17.57 12.79 35.52
C SER A 140 -17.40 14.21 36.07
N SER A 141 -17.98 15.20 35.40
CA SER A 141 -18.16 16.55 35.92
C SER A 141 -18.94 16.46 37.23
N ASP A 142 -19.88 15.52 37.30
CA ASP A 142 -20.69 15.24 38.49
C ASP A 142 -19.85 14.77 39.68
N LYS A 143 -18.92 13.80 39.53
CA LYS A 143 -18.13 13.36 40.71
C LYS A 143 -17.16 14.43 41.21
N ARG A 144 -16.68 15.32 40.34
CA ARG A 144 -15.85 16.47 40.76
C ARG A 144 -16.70 17.51 41.49
N PHE A 145 -17.94 17.74 41.06
CA PHE A 145 -18.87 18.66 41.73
C PHE A 145 -19.25 18.17 43.13
N TYR A 146 -19.57 16.88 43.29
CA TYR A 146 -19.85 16.29 44.61
C TYR A 146 -18.64 16.31 45.56
N GLN A 147 -17.41 16.30 45.04
CA GLN A 147 -16.19 16.40 45.85
C GLN A 147 -15.86 17.84 46.29
N LEU A 148 -16.41 18.85 45.61
CA LEU A 148 -16.25 20.25 45.99
C LEU A 148 -17.33 20.71 46.97
N GLU A 149 -18.48 20.04 46.99
CA GLU A 149 -19.62 20.39 47.84
C GLU A 149 -19.52 19.81 49.27
N ASN A 150 -18.61 18.86 49.51
CA ASN A 150 -18.43 18.26 50.84
C ASN A 150 -16.96 18.23 51.32
N PRO A 151 -16.44 19.35 51.84
CA PRO A 151 -15.08 19.41 52.42
C PRO A 151 -14.94 18.79 53.82
N ALA A 152 -15.99 18.18 54.40
CA ALA A 152 -16.02 17.82 55.81
C ALA A 152 -15.44 16.44 56.19
N ASN A 153 -14.74 15.71 55.29
CA ASN A 153 -14.20 14.39 55.63
C ASN A 153 -12.74 14.18 55.22
N ARG A 154 -11.87 15.13 55.59
CA ARG A 154 -10.41 14.98 55.54
C ARG A 154 -9.74 15.45 56.82
N ALA A 155 -10.10 14.89 57.97
CA ALA A 155 -9.22 14.83 59.14
C ALA A 155 -9.85 14.02 60.28
N THR A 156 -9.75 12.69 60.25
CA THR A 156 -9.59 11.87 61.48
C THR A 156 -9.26 10.44 61.08
N GLY A 157 -7.97 10.14 61.06
CA GLY A 157 -7.43 8.79 60.92
C GLY A 157 -6.09 8.75 61.66
N ARG A 158 -6.18 8.67 62.99
CA ARG A 158 -5.14 8.14 63.87
C ARG A 158 -5.69 6.85 64.46
#